data_AF-A0A523KE03-F1
#
_entry.id   AF-A0A523KE03-F1
#
_cell.length_a   1.000
_cell.length_b   1.000
_cell.length_c   1.000
_cell.angle_alpha   90.00
_cell.angle_beta   90.00
_cell.angle_gamma   90.00
#
_symmetry.space_group_name_H-M   'P 1'
#
loop_
_entity.id
_entity.type
_entity.pdbx_description
1 polymer ?
#
loop_
_entity_poly.entity_id
_entity_poly.type
_entity_poly.pdbx_seq_one_letter_code
_entity_poly.pdbx_strand_id
1 'polypeptide(L)'
;MSRFTFLAAFILALFVSTPVLADIQAGVNALGRGNYPKALAIFQPLAEGGDWNAQGFLAHTYKLMENDREAYAWYYTTAKCGSIDAKIELSMLEPKVSKKTIEQGKKLGDIYHDRYCR
;
A
#
# COMPACT_ATOMS: atom_id res chain seq x y z
N MET A 1 35.74 9.75 -45.20
CA MET A 1 36.34 8.61 -44.48
C MET A 1 36.35 8.99 -43.00
N SER A 2 35.23 8.74 -42.31
CA SER A 2 35.10 7.72 -41.24
C SER A 2 35.77 8.18 -39.93
N ARG A 3 35.07 8.96 -39.11
CA ARG A 3 34.25 8.53 -37.95
C ARG A 3 35.09 8.23 -36.70
N PHE A 4 35.36 9.26 -35.90
CA PHE A 4 35.62 9.12 -34.45
C PHE A 4 35.04 10.32 -33.69
N THR A 5 33.80 10.67 -34.02
CA THR A 5 32.91 11.30 -33.04
C THR A 5 32.29 10.17 -32.21
N PHE A 6 32.17 10.42 -30.90
CA PHE A 6 31.47 9.61 -29.89
C PHE A 6 32.25 8.45 -29.27
N LEU A 7 32.96 8.74 -28.18
CA LEU A 7 33.13 7.82 -27.04
C LEU A 7 33.02 8.58 -25.70
N ALA A 8 32.18 9.62 -25.70
CA ALA A 8 31.72 10.32 -24.52
C ALA A 8 30.20 10.17 -24.46
N ALA A 9 29.72 9.03 -23.96
CA ALA A 9 28.36 8.78 -23.46
C ALA A 9 28.07 7.28 -23.50
N PHE A 10 28.35 6.55 -22.42
CA PHE A 10 27.52 5.39 -22.03
C PHE A 10 27.80 4.98 -20.57
N ILE A 11 28.01 5.97 -19.70
CA ILE A 11 27.91 5.81 -18.25
C ILE A 11 26.62 6.53 -17.83
N LEU A 12 25.47 5.99 -18.22
CA LEU A 12 24.16 6.35 -17.67
C LEU A 12 23.13 5.35 -18.21
N ALA A 13 22.23 4.88 -17.35
CA ALA A 13 21.09 4.01 -17.66
C ALA A 13 21.28 2.48 -17.59
N LEU A 14 21.76 1.95 -16.46
CA LEU A 14 21.41 0.58 -16.02
C LEU A 14 21.12 0.51 -14.51
N PHE A 15 20.22 1.37 -14.04
CA PHE A 15 19.41 1.08 -12.84
C PHE A 15 17.93 1.22 -13.23
N VAL A 16 17.49 0.42 -14.21
CA VAL A 16 16.06 0.25 -14.44
C VAL A 16 15.58 -0.79 -13.44
N SER A 17 15.54 -0.41 -12.17
CA SER A 17 14.86 -1.18 -11.14
C SER A 17 13.36 -1.02 -11.38
N THR A 18 12.74 -1.96 -12.09
CA THR A 18 11.27 -2.08 -12.09
C THR A 18 10.81 -3.21 -11.17
N PRO A 19 10.91 -3.11 -9.83
CA PRO A 19 10.39 -4.15 -8.94
C PRO A 19 8.94 -3.87 -8.49
N VAL A 20 8.47 -2.62 -8.49
CA VAL A 20 7.22 -2.21 -7.79
C VAL A 20 5.96 -2.96 -8.28
N LEU A 21 5.76 -3.09 -9.61
CA LEU A 21 4.57 -3.74 -10.17
C LEU A 21 4.60 -5.28 -10.07
N ALA A 22 5.79 -5.89 -10.07
CA ALA A 22 5.91 -7.34 -9.87
C ALA A 22 5.62 -7.72 -8.42
N ASP A 23 6.02 -6.85 -7.48
CA ASP A 23 5.87 -7.06 -6.06
C ASP A 23 4.38 -7.04 -5.63
N ILE A 24 3.57 -6.09 -6.11
CA ILE A 24 2.14 -6.02 -5.72
C ILE A 24 1.34 -7.25 -6.16
N GLN A 25 1.57 -7.79 -7.37
CA GLN A 25 0.86 -8.97 -7.85
C GLN A 25 1.22 -10.22 -7.03
N ALA A 26 2.47 -10.34 -6.56
CA ALA A 26 2.87 -11.41 -5.67
C ALA A 26 2.09 -11.35 -4.34
N GLY A 27 1.84 -10.15 -3.83
CA GLY A 27 1.01 -9.90 -2.65
C GLY A 27 -0.45 -10.30 -2.90
N VAL A 28 -1.03 -9.87 -4.02
CA VAL A 28 -2.42 -10.22 -4.41
C VAL A 28 -2.57 -11.74 -4.54
N ASN A 29 -1.59 -12.41 -5.14
CA ASN A 29 -1.58 -13.86 -5.25
C ASN A 29 -1.46 -14.56 -3.89
N ALA A 30 -0.69 -14.00 -2.96
CA ALA A 30 -0.59 -14.52 -1.59
C ALA A 30 -1.91 -14.36 -0.83
N LEU A 31 -2.54 -13.18 -0.95
CA LEU A 31 -3.83 -12.86 -0.38
C LEU A 31 -4.94 -13.79 -0.92
N GLY A 32 -5.00 -13.99 -2.24
CA GLY A 32 -5.96 -14.90 -2.87
C GLY A 32 -5.79 -16.37 -2.47
N ARG A 33 -4.61 -16.76 -1.97
CA ARG A 33 -4.35 -18.09 -1.38
C ARG A 33 -4.56 -18.14 0.13
N GLY A 34 -5.04 -17.06 0.76
CA GLY A 34 -5.20 -16.96 2.21
C GLY A 34 -3.87 -16.88 2.98
N ASN A 35 -2.74 -16.67 2.31
CA ASN A 35 -1.45 -16.51 2.97
C ASN A 35 -1.25 -15.05 3.40
N TYR A 36 -1.98 -14.66 4.45
CA TYR A 36 -1.97 -13.30 4.97
C TYR A 36 -0.59 -12.83 5.46
N PRO A 37 0.23 -13.64 6.16
CA PRO A 37 1.58 -13.21 6.55
C PRO A 37 2.45 -12.82 5.36
N LYS A 38 2.40 -13.60 4.27
CA LYS A 38 3.13 -13.26 3.04
C LYS A 38 2.54 -12.04 2.33
N ALA A 39 1.22 -11.90 2.32
CA ALA A 39 0.56 -10.72 1.77
C ALA A 39 0.97 -9.44 2.53
N LEU A 40 0.95 -9.46 3.88
CA LEU A 40 1.42 -8.36 4.71
C LEU A 40 2.89 -8.02 4.43
N ALA A 41 3.77 -9.02 4.40
CA ALA A 41 5.21 -8.80 4.15
C ALA A 41 5.50 -8.13 2.80
N ILE A 42 4.60 -8.29 1.82
CA ILE A 42 4.71 -7.68 0.50
C ILE A 42 4.04 -6.31 0.47
N PHE A 43 2.80 -6.20 0.95
CA PHE A 43 2.04 -4.95 0.88
C PHE A 43 2.57 -3.86 1.81
N GLN A 44 3.11 -4.23 2.98
CA GLN A 44 3.63 -3.28 3.97
C GLN A 44 4.67 -2.30 3.39
N PRO A 45 5.82 -2.75 2.84
CA PRO A 45 6.82 -1.82 2.31
C PRO A 45 6.31 -0.99 1.13
N LEU A 46 5.40 -1.54 0.31
CA LEU A 46 4.79 -0.83 -0.82
C LEU A 46 3.83 0.26 -0.34
N ALA A 47 3.00 -0.05 0.66
CA ALA A 47 2.06 0.88 1.28
C ALA A 47 2.77 2.03 1.98
N GLU A 48 3.86 1.73 2.71
CA GLU A 48 4.75 2.70 3.34
C GLU A 48 5.55 3.51 2.30
N GLY A 49 5.78 2.95 1.12
CA GLY A 49 6.34 3.63 -0.06
C GLY A 49 5.37 4.60 -0.74
N GLY A 50 4.10 4.63 -0.32
CA GLY A 50 3.06 5.52 -0.85
C GLY A 50 2.19 4.93 -1.96
N ASP A 51 2.30 3.64 -2.26
CA ASP A 51 1.43 2.99 -3.24
C ASP A 51 0.00 2.81 -2.66
N TRP A 52 -0.95 3.59 -3.16
CA TRP A 52 -2.34 3.57 -2.68
C TRP A 52 -3.06 2.23 -2.93
N ASN A 53 -2.68 1.48 -3.97
CA ASN A 53 -3.23 0.15 -4.20
C ASN A 53 -2.72 -0.80 -3.11
N ALA A 54 -1.42 -0.74 -2.79
CA ALA A 54 -0.85 -1.54 -1.71
C ALA A 54 -1.44 -1.16 -0.35
N GLN A 55 -1.69 0.12 -0.08
CA GLN A 55 -2.37 0.55 1.15
C GLN A 55 -3.78 -0.06 1.27
N GLY A 56 -4.54 -0.09 0.17
CA GLY A 56 -5.86 -0.74 0.12
C GLY A 56 -5.80 -2.25 0.35
N PHE A 57 -4.86 -2.94 -0.30
CA PHE A 57 -4.67 -4.38 -0.11
C PHE A 57 -4.16 -4.72 1.30
N LEU A 58 -3.30 -3.89 1.88
CA LEU A 58 -2.83 -4.02 3.25
C LEU A 58 -3.99 -3.91 4.24
N ALA A 59 -4.84 -2.88 4.08
CA ALA A 59 -6.05 -2.70 4.88
C ALA A 59 -6.99 -3.91 4.77
N HIS A 60 -7.21 -4.40 3.55
CA HIS A 60 -8.04 -5.58 3.30
C HIS A 60 -7.46 -6.84 3.97
N THR A 61 -6.14 -7.01 3.91
CA THR A 61 -5.47 -8.14 4.54
C THR A 61 -5.67 -8.11 6.06
N TYR A 62 -5.53 -6.95 6.70
CA TYR A 62 -5.83 -6.81 8.14
C TYR A 62 -7.30 -7.07 8.48
N LYS A 63 -8.24 -6.63 7.63
CA LYS A 63 -9.67 -6.88 7.81
C LYS A 63 -9.97 -8.38 7.79
N LEU A 64 -9.38 -9.15 6.86
CA LEU A 64 -9.55 -10.61 6.81
C LEU A 64 -8.91 -11.33 8.00
N MET A 65 -7.92 -10.71 8.65
CA MET A 65 -7.30 -11.20 9.89
C MET A 65 -8.04 -10.72 11.15
N GLU A 66 -9.20 -10.07 11.01
CA GLU A 66 -9.98 -9.48 12.10
C GLU A 66 -9.19 -8.44 12.93
N ASN A 67 -8.13 -7.86 12.36
CA ASN A 67 -7.41 -6.75 12.96
C ASN A 67 -8.06 -5.43 12.53
N ASP A 68 -9.25 -5.19 13.06
CA ASP A 68 -10.09 -4.04 12.70
C ASP A 68 -9.41 -2.70 12.92
N ARG A 69 -8.55 -2.59 13.94
CA ARG A 69 -7.81 -1.35 14.23
C ARG A 69 -6.85 -1.00 13.10
N GLU A 70 -6.03 -1.95 12.66
CA GLU A 70 -5.08 -1.73 11.55
C GLU A 70 -5.82 -1.60 10.21
N ALA A 71 -6.85 -2.41 9.98
CA ALA A 71 -7.69 -2.29 8.78
C ALA A 71 -8.29 -0.89 8.66
N TYR A 72 -8.90 -0.40 9.74
CA TYR A 72 -9.48 0.94 9.77
C TYR A 72 -8.39 2.01 9.55
N ALA A 73 -7.24 1.91 10.22
CA ALA A 73 -6.17 2.89 10.08
C ALA A 73 -5.66 3.02 8.65
N TRP A 74 -5.42 1.90 7.97
CA TRP A 74 -4.99 1.91 6.58
C TRP A 74 -6.09 2.39 5.64
N TYR A 75 -7.33 1.92 5.74
CA TYR A 75 -8.42 2.45 4.92
C TYR A 75 -8.65 3.95 5.14
N TYR A 76 -8.56 4.42 6.38
CA TYR A 76 -8.67 5.84 6.71
C TYR A 76 -7.56 6.67 6.08
N THR A 77 -6.32 6.15 6.12
CA THR A 77 -5.17 6.77 5.46
C THR A 77 -5.40 6.89 3.95
N THR A 78 -5.72 5.78 3.28
CA THR A 78 -5.94 5.74 1.84
C THR A 78 -7.11 6.63 1.41
N ALA A 79 -8.17 6.71 2.23
CA ALA A 79 -9.32 7.59 2.00
C ALA A 79 -8.94 9.08 2.12
N LYS A 80 -8.08 9.45 3.07
CA LYS A 80 -7.53 10.81 3.20
C LYS A 80 -6.61 11.17 2.04
N CYS A 81 -5.94 10.20 1.42
CA CYS A 81 -5.19 10.38 0.18
C CYS A 81 -6.07 10.51 -1.07
N GLY A 82 -7.40 10.46 -0.92
CA GLY A 82 -8.36 10.70 -2.01
C GLY A 82 -8.98 9.43 -2.61
N SER A 83 -8.63 8.23 -2.14
CA SER A 83 -9.22 6.99 -2.64
C SER A 83 -10.72 6.90 -2.30
N ILE A 84 -11.55 6.79 -3.34
CA ILE A 84 -13.00 6.61 -3.21
C ILE A 84 -13.30 5.19 -2.69
N ASP A 85 -12.60 4.18 -3.19
CA ASP A 85 -12.77 2.79 -2.76
C ASP A 85 -12.51 2.63 -1.26
N ALA A 86 -11.49 3.29 -0.73
CA ALA A 86 -11.20 3.27 0.70
C ALA A 86 -12.29 3.94 1.55
N LYS A 87 -12.95 4.99 1.04
CA LYS A 87 -14.11 5.61 1.70
C LYS A 87 -15.30 4.64 1.76
N ILE A 88 -15.52 3.89 0.68
CA ILE A 88 -16.57 2.86 0.63
C ILE A 88 -16.27 1.73 1.63
N GLU A 89 -15.03 1.24 1.66
CA GLU A 89 -14.60 0.20 2.62
C GLU A 89 -14.73 0.65 4.08
N LEU A 90 -14.36 1.89 4.40
CA LEU A 90 -14.62 2.46 5.73
C LEU A 90 -16.10 2.42 6.05
N SER A 91 -16.95 2.91 5.14
CA SER A 91 -18.40 2.97 5.36
C SER A 91 -19.01 1.59 5.60
N MET A 92 -18.46 0.53 4.99
CA MET A 92 -18.86 -0.86 5.24
C MET A 92 -18.28 -1.43 6.54
N LEU A 93 -17.15 -0.91 7.02
CA LEU A 93 -16.46 -1.37 8.23
C LEU A 93 -17.01 -0.72 9.49
N GLU A 94 -17.31 0.60 9.47
CA GLU A 94 -17.71 1.35 10.68
C GLU A 94 -18.88 0.71 11.45
N PRO A 95 -19.95 0.22 10.80
CA PRO A 95 -21.08 -0.39 11.50
C PRO A 95 -20.73 -1.72 12.20
N LYS A 96 -19.60 -2.34 11.85
CA LYS A 96 -19.18 -3.66 12.33
C LYS A 96 -18.19 -3.59 13.49
N VAL A 97 -17.66 -2.41 13.79
CA VAL A 97 -16.58 -2.22 14.77
C VAL A 97 -16.98 -1.26 15.88
N SER A 98 -16.30 -1.33 17.01
CA SER A 98 -16.61 -0.47 18.16
C SER A 98 -16.21 0.99 17.91
N LYS A 99 -16.90 1.94 18.54
CA LYS A 99 -16.50 3.37 18.55
C LYS A 99 -15.04 3.56 18.99
N LYS A 100 -14.59 2.78 19.97
CA LYS A 100 -13.20 2.78 20.45
C LYS A 100 -12.23 2.36 19.34
N THR A 101 -12.56 1.32 18.59
CA THR A 101 -11.76 0.85 17.44
C THR A 101 -11.65 1.94 16.38
N ILE A 102 -12.77 2.62 16.07
CA ILE A 102 -12.80 3.75 15.13
C ILE A 102 -11.86 4.87 15.62
N GLU A 103 -11.95 5.28 16.89
CA GLU A 103 -11.11 6.34 17.43
C GLU A 103 -9.61 5.97 17.40
N GLN A 104 -9.28 4.74 17.77
CA GLN A 104 -7.91 4.23 17.72
C GLN A 104 -7.39 4.12 16.29
N GLY A 105 -8.23 3.66 15.35
CA GLY A 105 -7.92 3.55 13.93
C GLY A 105 -7.69 4.93 13.30
N LYS A 106 -8.52 5.93 13.60
CA LYS A 106 -8.32 7.32 13.14
C LYS A 106 -6.99 7.90 13.61
N LYS A 107 -6.70 7.80 14.93
CA LYS A 107 -5.43 8.29 15.49
C LYS A 107 -4.21 7.65 14.82
N LEU A 108 -4.28 6.33 14.58
CA LEU A 108 -3.21 5.63 13.89
C LEU A 108 -3.13 6.00 12.40
N GLY A 109 -4.27 6.11 11.73
CA GLY A 109 -4.33 6.47 10.32
C GLY A 109 -3.89 7.92 10.06
N ASP A 110 -4.07 8.84 11.00
CA ASP A 110 -3.48 10.19 10.91
C ASP A 110 -1.94 10.10 10.89
N ILE A 111 -1.36 9.26 11.74
CA ILE A 111 0.09 9.02 11.76
C ILE A 111 0.58 8.41 10.44
N TYR A 112 -0.17 7.46 9.87
CA TYR A 112 0.18 6.84 8.60
C TYR A 112 0.02 7.82 7.43
N HIS A 113 -1.03 8.63 7.43
CA HIS A 113 -1.26 9.66 6.43
C HIS A 113 -0.09 10.64 6.35
N ASP A 114 0.35 11.17 7.49
CA ASP A 114 1.45 12.14 7.53
C ASP A 114 2.78 11.56 7.02
N ARG A 115 2.94 10.23 7.05
CA ARG A 115 4.19 9.56 6.63
C ARG A 115 4.15 9.03 5.20
N TYR A 116 3.00 8.47 4.81
CA TYR A 116 2.88 7.57 3.65
C TYR A 116 1.88 8.06 2.61
N CYS A 117 1.21 9.19 2.86
CA CYS A 117 0.46 9.90 1.82
C CYS A 117 1.40 10.90 1.14
N ARG A 118 1.76 10.65 -0.12
CA ARG A 118 2.59 11.56 -0.94
C ARG A 118 1.95 11.80 -2.29
#